data_AF-A0A830GTP0-F1
#
_entry.id   AF-A0A830GTP0-F1
#
_cell.length_a   1.000
_cell.length_b   1.000
_cell.length_c   1.000
_cell.angle_alpha   90.00
_cell.angle_beta   90.00
_cell.angle_gamma   90.00
#
_symmetry.space_group_name_H-M   'P 1'
#
loop_
_entity.id
_entity.type
_entity.pdbx_description
1 polymer ?
#
loop_
_entity_poly.entity_id
_entity_poly.type
_entity_poly.pdbx_seq_one_letter_code
_entity_poly.pdbx_strand_id
1 'polypeptide(L)'
;MNPWSIYFVYGGAAGMVAAVVLVIWRYKATKELSIKSLLWLLYILAAMSIMFGAAAYYLASPNTDNLFTAILIANVSMIAWLVFLSGNTGSDRVIDRKLSTVAVAVGALIGEILMGITYTLYFNGASNDLLLRSLNSPWFIVPMTVEAGISYALNKRNGGLLSKIAPLWIINMLFNPIMMGSYWFELSLSASAIIMTITIIIMLDYLHRHKVIHDHDIHVFVGASIVMAIMMLVQLLAYIGFIPWISYGAAVLVDMAWYFVVYLNDDLMGGRTSWLTKPVILALSLSAIFVAEAAMGGVISMEAGWLDVIQLKSLLNPISVIGSIEFISSLSLSPGFLIMMGIEMGWLVAAKMSESRNLENKVRMIMMMMAYVLYSIYIPSFLPTGLVKYPYLDWSMGLGTAGPLAPSLLIAVLGTYAINGILSFLFGSRQVCSLTCSAAYMWQGTFYDDLKQIRFNAGNRQVPRGVIRKIHDALITSIMPLLIALAVISYMDQTKYLNVTAWGVDPLVLLYLISFGVIWYVMFALSPLLGTYNCVTYGWCHWGAFNQLIGRLGFFKLVARNPNACISCKSKDCIRACPTGNSSMPGSFIAKGYYKSITCVGVGECVEACPYDNIEMWDVRRSLRLRLPMLKSTSST
;
A
#
# COMPACT_ATOMS: atom_id res chain seq x y z
N MET A 1 -1.93 4.87 44.96
CA MET A 1 -0.45 4.86 44.88
C MET A 1 0.11 5.77 45.95
N ASN A 2 1.12 5.33 46.71
CA ASN A 2 1.85 6.18 47.66
C ASN A 2 2.59 7.29 46.87
N PRO A 3 2.69 8.55 47.33
CA PRO A 3 3.44 9.61 46.65
C PRO A 3 4.85 9.17 46.18
N TRP A 4 5.56 8.34 46.95
CA TRP A 4 6.86 7.79 46.54
C TRP A 4 6.80 6.89 45.30
N SER A 5 5.72 6.12 45.13
CA SER A 5 5.49 5.31 43.93
C SER A 5 5.16 6.16 42.70
N ILE A 6 4.56 7.34 42.89
CA ILE A 6 4.28 8.29 41.79
C ILE A 6 5.59 8.89 41.28
N TYR A 7 6.47 9.34 42.19
CA TYR A 7 7.78 9.87 41.81
C TYR A 7 8.67 8.82 41.14
N PHE A 8 8.67 7.58 41.64
CA PHE A 8 9.42 6.49 41.02
C PHE A 8 8.94 6.20 39.60
N VAL A 9 7.63 6.07 39.40
CA VAL A 9 7.05 5.66 38.11
C VAL A 9 7.15 6.79 37.08
N TYR A 10 6.66 7.98 37.39
CA TYR A 10 6.67 9.08 36.42
C TYR A 10 8.03 9.77 36.32
N GLY A 11 8.75 9.92 37.43
CA GLY A 11 10.09 10.50 37.44
C GLY A 11 11.13 9.57 36.78
N GLY A 12 11.03 8.26 37.00
CA GLY A 12 11.89 7.28 36.34
C GLY A 12 11.67 7.25 34.82
N ALA A 13 10.41 7.20 34.38
CA ALA A 13 10.07 7.26 32.96
C ALA A 13 10.50 8.60 32.31
N ALA A 14 10.25 9.74 32.96
CA ALA A 14 10.66 11.04 32.43
C ALA A 14 12.19 11.21 32.36
N GLY A 15 12.91 10.72 33.38
CA GLY A 15 14.37 10.70 33.39
C GLY A 15 14.94 9.86 32.25
N MET A 16 14.29 8.73 31.96
CA MET A 16 14.64 7.88 30.82
C MET A 16 14.48 8.60 29.49
N VAL A 17 13.28 9.15 29.25
CA VAL A 17 12.98 9.95 28.06
C VAL A 17 14.00 11.06 27.84
N ALA A 18 14.30 11.82 28.90
CA ALA A 18 15.27 12.91 28.82
C ALA A 18 16.68 12.42 28.44
N ALA A 19 17.12 11.30 29.01
CA ALA A 19 18.45 10.76 28.77
C ALA A 19 18.60 10.18 27.35
N VAL A 20 17.61 9.40 26.86
CA VAL A 20 17.63 8.87 25.49
C VAL A 20 17.59 10.02 24.47
N VAL A 21 16.69 10.99 24.66
CA VAL A 21 16.62 12.18 23.80
C VAL A 21 17.95 12.94 23.79
N LEU A 22 18.59 13.13 24.94
CA LEU A 22 19.87 13.83 25.03
C LEU A 22 20.98 13.06 24.30
N VAL A 23 21.03 11.74 24.44
CA VAL A 23 21.98 10.88 23.73
C VAL A 23 21.77 10.97 22.22
N ILE A 24 20.53 10.84 21.74
CA ILE A 24 20.19 10.92 20.32
C ILE A 24 20.53 12.31 19.75
N TRP A 25 20.16 13.37 20.48
CA TRP A 25 20.46 14.74 20.10
C TRP A 25 21.96 14.99 20.00
N ARG A 26 22.73 14.57 21.01
CA ARG A 26 24.18 14.72 21.03
C ARG A 26 24.87 13.90 19.94
N TYR A 27 24.38 12.67 19.69
CA TYR A 27 24.87 11.81 18.62
C TYR A 27 24.68 12.49 17.25
N LYS A 28 23.49 13.01 16.97
CA LYS A 28 23.20 13.72 15.70
C LYS A 28 23.95 15.04 15.55
N ALA A 29 24.14 15.79 16.64
CA ALA A 29 24.87 17.05 16.60
C ALA A 29 26.37 16.88 16.26
N THR A 30 26.91 15.67 16.45
CA THR A 30 28.34 15.39 16.29
C THR A 30 28.61 14.74 14.93
N LYS A 31 29.23 15.49 13.99
CA LYS A 31 29.51 14.99 12.63
C LYS A 31 30.56 13.87 12.59
N GLU A 32 31.59 13.97 13.43
CA GLU A 32 32.67 12.98 13.56
C GLU A 32 32.71 12.49 15.00
N LEU A 33 32.26 11.24 15.23
CA LEU A 33 32.31 10.64 16.55
C LEU A 33 33.67 9.99 16.80
N SER A 34 34.39 10.54 17.79
CA SER A 34 35.55 9.87 18.37
C SER A 34 35.10 8.67 19.21
N ILE A 35 35.96 7.64 19.35
CA ILE A 35 35.69 6.49 20.23
C ILE A 35 35.28 6.94 21.62
N LYS A 36 36.00 7.93 22.17
CA LYS A 36 35.73 8.48 23.51
C LYS A 36 34.33 9.06 23.62
N SER A 37 33.89 9.84 22.63
CA SER A 37 32.54 10.41 22.62
C SER A 37 31.45 9.34 22.55
N LEU A 38 31.66 8.29 21.73
CA LEU A 38 30.72 7.17 21.64
C LEU A 38 30.63 6.40 22.96
N LEU A 39 31.76 6.13 23.62
CA LEU A 39 31.78 5.42 24.89
C LEU A 39 31.02 6.18 25.99
N TRP A 40 31.07 7.52 26.01
CA TRP A 40 30.27 8.34 26.92
C TRP A 40 28.77 8.25 26.63
N LEU A 41 28.37 8.25 25.36
CA LEU A 41 26.96 8.08 24.98
C LEU A 41 26.45 6.68 25.35
N LEU A 42 27.24 5.64 25.09
CA LEU A 42 26.90 4.26 25.45
C LEU A 42 26.86 4.05 26.97
N TYR A 43 27.70 4.76 27.73
CA TYR A 43 27.66 4.74 29.19
C TYR A 43 26.31 5.22 29.73
N ILE A 44 25.77 6.32 29.21
CA ILE A 44 24.46 6.83 29.63
C ILE A 44 23.38 5.77 29.37
N LEU A 45 23.32 5.24 28.15
CA LEU A 45 22.31 4.24 27.76
C LEU A 45 22.40 2.95 28.59
N ALA A 46 23.62 2.51 28.88
CA ALA A 46 23.82 1.28 29.60
C ALA A 46 23.68 1.45 31.12
N ALA A 47 24.04 2.61 31.69
CA ALA A 47 23.75 2.93 33.08
C ALA A 47 22.23 2.86 33.32
N MET A 48 21.43 3.42 32.40
CA MET A 48 19.98 3.31 32.45
C MET A 48 19.50 1.86 32.33
N SER A 49 20.02 1.12 31.35
CA SER A 49 19.69 -0.29 31.15
C SER A 49 19.97 -1.11 32.41
N ILE A 50 21.11 -0.87 33.06
CA ILE A 50 21.50 -1.57 34.28
C ILE A 50 20.60 -1.18 35.47
N MET A 51 20.26 0.10 35.61
CA MET A 51 19.37 0.55 36.69
C MET A 51 17.99 -0.13 36.60
N PHE A 52 17.37 -0.15 35.42
CA PHE A 52 16.10 -0.85 35.22
C PHE A 52 16.27 -2.37 35.25
N GLY A 53 17.34 -2.92 34.70
CA GLY A 53 17.62 -4.37 34.77
C GLY A 53 17.79 -4.88 36.21
N ALA A 54 18.51 -4.13 37.05
CA ALA A 54 18.67 -4.44 38.47
C ALA A 54 17.34 -4.30 39.24
N ALA A 55 16.53 -3.28 38.93
CA ALA A 55 15.20 -3.12 39.49
C ALA A 55 14.26 -4.28 39.09
N ALA A 56 14.28 -4.68 37.82
CA ALA A 56 13.53 -5.84 37.32
C ALA A 56 13.96 -7.14 38.01
N TYR A 57 15.27 -7.35 38.22
CA TYR A 57 15.79 -8.51 38.94
C TYR A 57 15.24 -8.60 40.37
N TYR A 58 15.24 -7.48 41.11
CA TYR A 58 14.66 -7.44 42.45
C TYR A 58 13.14 -7.68 42.43
N LEU A 59 12.41 -7.05 41.50
CA LEU A 59 10.95 -7.19 41.42
C LEU A 59 10.50 -8.59 40.97
N ALA A 60 11.34 -9.32 40.22
CA ALA A 60 11.05 -10.69 39.82
C ALA A 60 11.04 -11.67 41.01
N SER A 61 11.84 -11.41 42.04
CA SER A 61 11.88 -12.21 43.27
C SER A 61 12.23 -11.32 44.46
N PRO A 62 11.23 -10.72 45.13
CA PRO A 62 11.48 -9.76 46.20
C PRO A 62 12.05 -10.45 47.44
N ASN A 63 13.36 -10.30 47.66
CA ASN A 63 14.07 -10.74 48.86
C ASN A 63 15.16 -9.72 49.22
N THR A 64 15.56 -9.63 50.49
CA THR A 64 16.62 -8.72 50.97
C THR A 64 17.96 -8.98 50.26
N ASP A 65 18.27 -10.25 49.99
CA ASP A 65 19.50 -10.64 49.28
C ASP A 65 19.47 -10.17 47.82
N ASN A 66 18.32 -10.29 47.16
CA ASN A 66 18.14 -9.83 45.78
C ASN A 66 18.17 -8.30 45.69
N LEU A 67 17.66 -7.59 46.71
CA LEU A 67 17.77 -6.14 46.81
C LEU A 67 19.24 -5.71 46.92
N PHE A 68 20.00 -6.33 47.84
CA PHE A 68 21.41 -6.04 48.02
C PHE A 68 22.21 -6.34 46.74
N THR A 69 21.92 -7.48 46.10
CA THR A 69 22.55 -7.89 44.84
C THR A 69 22.24 -6.90 43.71
N ALA A 70 20.99 -6.46 43.57
CA ALA A 70 20.59 -5.46 42.59
C ALA A 70 21.34 -4.12 42.77
N ILE A 71 21.41 -3.62 44.01
CA ILE A 71 22.14 -2.39 44.35
C ILE A 71 23.64 -2.55 44.05
N LEU A 72 24.22 -3.70 44.40
CA LEU A 72 25.63 -3.98 44.18
C LEU A 72 25.95 -4.06 42.68
N ILE A 73 25.15 -4.79 41.89
CA ILE A 73 25.32 -4.87 40.44
C ILE A 73 25.24 -3.48 39.81
N ALA A 74 24.22 -2.68 40.16
CA ALA A 74 24.04 -1.35 39.61
C ALA A 74 25.22 -0.43 39.93
N ASN A 75 25.63 -0.35 41.20
CA ASN A 75 26.72 0.54 41.61
C ASN A 75 28.09 0.09 41.10
N VAL A 76 28.41 -1.20 41.21
CA VAL A 76 29.72 -1.73 40.79
C VAL A 76 29.92 -1.57 39.29
N SER A 77 28.89 -1.88 38.48
CA SER A 77 28.99 -1.74 37.02
C SER A 77 29.10 -0.28 36.57
N MET A 78 28.35 0.64 37.18
CA MET A 78 28.47 2.08 36.89
C MET A 78 29.85 2.63 37.29
N ILE A 79 30.37 2.26 38.46
CA ILE A 79 31.70 2.69 38.91
C ILE A 79 32.79 2.08 38.02
N ALA A 80 32.70 0.79 37.69
CA ALA A 80 33.66 0.12 36.81
C ALA A 80 33.73 0.79 35.43
N TRP A 81 32.59 1.21 34.87
CA TRP A 81 32.55 1.93 33.60
C TRP A 81 33.12 3.34 33.72
N LEU A 82 32.83 4.08 34.80
CA LEU A 82 33.45 5.39 35.05
C LEU A 82 34.98 5.27 35.15
N VAL A 83 35.48 4.24 35.84
CA VAL A 83 36.92 3.95 35.89
C VAL A 83 37.47 3.66 34.49
N PHE A 84 36.77 2.84 33.71
CA PHE A 84 37.14 2.53 32.33
C PHE A 84 37.17 3.77 31.41
N LEU A 85 36.24 4.72 31.59
CA LEU A 85 36.19 6.00 30.87
C LEU A 85 37.24 7.01 31.36
N SER A 86 37.62 6.94 32.64
CA SER A 86 38.65 7.80 33.24
C SER A 86 40.07 7.40 32.86
N GLY A 87 40.28 6.10 32.56
CA GLY A 87 41.49 5.63 31.89
C GLY A 87 41.62 6.30 30.52
N ASN A 88 42.84 6.40 29.99
CA ASN A 88 43.10 6.97 28.66
C ASN A 88 42.62 6.03 27.51
N THR A 89 41.55 5.27 27.76
CA THR A 89 40.94 4.22 26.98
C THR A 89 39.98 4.84 25.98
N GLY A 90 40.54 5.30 24.87
CA GLY A 90 39.79 5.88 23.77
C GLY A 90 40.68 6.79 22.95
N SER A 91 41.20 6.29 21.83
CA SER A 91 41.90 7.13 20.87
C SER A 91 40.95 8.12 20.23
N ASP A 92 41.45 9.28 19.78
CA ASP A 92 40.72 10.22 18.91
C ASP A 92 40.44 9.65 17.50
N ARG A 93 40.61 8.34 17.30
CA ARG A 93 40.23 7.66 16.07
C ARG A 93 38.72 7.78 15.87
N VAL A 94 38.36 8.09 14.63
CA VAL A 94 36.98 8.17 14.19
C VAL A 94 36.47 6.74 13.94
N ILE A 95 35.29 6.41 14.46
CA ILE A 95 34.62 5.12 14.25
C ILE A 95 33.74 5.19 13.01
N ASP A 96 33.56 4.04 12.34
CA ASP A 96 32.51 3.89 11.33
C ASP A 96 31.13 4.23 11.92
N ARG A 97 30.50 5.24 11.33
CA ARG A 97 29.20 5.75 11.75
C ARG A 97 28.09 4.68 11.67
N LYS A 98 28.20 3.69 10.77
CA LYS A 98 27.22 2.60 10.69
C LYS A 98 27.20 1.74 11.96
N LEU A 99 28.38 1.36 12.44
CA LEU A 99 28.52 0.55 13.65
C LEU A 99 28.05 1.33 14.89
N SER A 100 28.41 2.62 14.96
CA SER A 100 28.00 3.47 16.08
C SER A 100 26.49 3.72 16.10
N THR A 101 25.84 3.88 14.94
CA THR A 101 24.37 3.99 14.86
C THR A 101 23.70 2.75 15.43
N VAL A 102 24.14 1.55 15.02
CA VAL A 102 23.55 0.29 15.50
C VAL A 102 23.73 0.15 17.00
N ALA A 103 24.91 0.47 17.54
CA ALA A 103 25.17 0.41 18.98
C ALA A 103 24.27 1.36 19.78
N VAL A 104 24.09 2.61 19.33
CA VAL A 104 23.21 3.59 19.99
C VAL A 104 21.75 3.16 19.91
N ALA A 105 21.28 2.71 18.74
CA ALA A 105 19.91 2.23 18.57
C ALA A 105 19.61 1.02 19.46
N VAL A 106 20.50 0.01 19.47
CA VAL A 106 20.34 -1.19 20.30
C VAL A 106 20.39 -0.83 21.80
N GLY A 107 21.31 0.05 22.20
CA GLY A 107 21.41 0.51 23.59
C GLY A 107 20.14 1.20 24.08
N ALA A 108 19.54 2.07 23.25
CA ALA A 108 18.27 2.72 23.57
C ALA A 108 17.13 1.70 23.70
N LEU A 109 17.00 0.77 22.74
CA LEU A 109 15.95 -0.26 22.76
C LEU A 109 16.07 -1.20 23.97
N ILE A 110 17.28 -1.60 24.35
CA ILE A 110 17.49 -2.44 25.54
C ILE A 110 17.02 -1.70 26.80
N GLY A 111 17.36 -0.43 26.93
CA GLY A 111 16.87 0.41 28.03
C GLY A 111 15.35 0.40 28.10
N GLU A 112 14.67 0.63 26.97
CA GLU A 112 13.21 0.70 26.88
C GLU A 112 12.55 -0.62 27.25
N ILE A 113 13.08 -1.74 26.72
CA ILE A 113 12.59 -3.08 27.05
C ILE A 113 12.72 -3.34 28.56
N LEU A 114 13.87 -3.01 29.16
CA LEU A 114 14.11 -3.24 30.59
C LEU A 114 13.23 -2.35 31.46
N MET A 115 12.99 -1.10 31.07
CA MET A 115 12.03 -0.22 31.74
C MET A 115 10.61 -0.79 31.67
N GLY A 116 10.16 -1.21 30.48
CA GLY A 116 8.86 -1.84 30.28
C GLY A 116 8.68 -3.09 31.15
N ILE A 117 9.72 -3.93 31.24
CA ILE A 117 9.74 -5.11 32.12
C ILE A 117 9.64 -4.72 33.58
N THR A 118 10.42 -3.72 34.02
CA THR A 118 10.43 -3.25 35.41
C THR A 118 9.05 -2.79 35.86
N TYR A 119 8.40 -1.94 35.05
CA TYR A 119 7.06 -1.45 35.39
C TYR A 119 5.99 -2.53 35.28
N THR A 120 6.10 -3.44 34.32
CA THR A 120 5.17 -4.57 34.20
C THR A 120 5.27 -5.50 35.42
N LEU A 121 6.48 -5.79 35.89
CA LEU A 121 6.69 -6.54 37.14
C LEU A 121 6.12 -5.79 38.36
N TYR A 122 6.31 -4.48 38.42
CA TYR A 122 5.82 -3.67 39.53
C TYR A 122 4.29 -3.67 39.65
N PHE A 123 3.57 -3.55 38.52
CA PHE A 123 2.11 -3.47 38.52
C PHE A 123 1.40 -4.83 38.44
N ASN A 124 1.94 -5.77 37.67
CA ASN A 124 1.26 -7.02 37.33
C ASN A 124 1.93 -8.27 37.90
N GLY A 125 3.14 -8.16 38.44
CA GLY A 125 3.93 -9.28 38.92
C GLY A 125 4.58 -10.11 37.80
N ALA A 126 5.30 -11.17 38.20
CA ALA A 126 5.97 -12.08 37.28
C ALA A 126 4.97 -12.97 36.53
N SER A 127 5.21 -13.19 35.23
CA SER A 127 4.40 -14.05 34.37
C SER A 127 5.25 -14.70 33.28
N ASN A 128 4.78 -15.82 32.71
CA ASN A 128 5.51 -16.52 31.64
C ASN A 128 5.65 -15.69 30.36
N ASP A 129 4.71 -14.76 30.11
CA ASP A 129 4.71 -13.89 28.92
C ASP A 129 5.25 -12.47 29.22
N LEU A 130 6.10 -12.34 30.25
CA LEU A 130 6.52 -11.05 30.79
C LEU A 130 7.05 -10.10 29.71
N LEU A 131 7.90 -10.58 28.81
CA LEU A 131 8.49 -9.76 27.74
C LEU A 131 7.41 -9.20 26.80
N LEU A 132 6.52 -10.05 26.29
CA LEU A 132 5.47 -9.62 25.36
C LEU A 132 4.43 -8.72 26.05
N ARG A 133 4.11 -8.97 27.32
CA ARG A 133 3.26 -8.05 28.12
C ARG A 133 3.90 -6.68 28.29
N SER A 134 5.21 -6.65 28.52
CA SER A 134 5.96 -5.42 28.72
C SER A 134 5.97 -4.55 27.47
N LEU A 135 6.13 -5.16 26.30
CA LEU A 135 6.10 -4.46 25.00
C LEU A 135 4.72 -3.89 24.64
N ASN A 136 3.64 -4.42 25.23
CA ASN A 136 2.29 -3.88 25.06
C ASN A 136 1.89 -2.91 26.18
N SER A 137 2.77 -2.67 27.15
CA SER A 137 2.45 -1.82 28.29
C SER A 137 2.50 -0.33 27.91
N PRO A 138 1.66 0.53 28.51
CA PRO A 138 1.75 1.97 28.31
C PRO A 138 3.11 2.52 28.75
N TRP A 139 3.78 1.84 29.69
CA TRP A 139 5.09 2.19 30.21
C TRP A 139 6.24 1.92 29.26
N PHE A 140 6.00 1.19 28.16
CA PHE A 140 6.94 1.03 27.06
C PHE A 140 6.56 1.94 25.89
N ILE A 141 5.28 1.96 25.51
CA ILE A 141 4.82 2.63 24.28
C ILE A 141 4.86 4.16 24.42
N VAL A 142 4.40 4.70 25.55
CA VAL A 142 4.30 6.15 25.75
C VAL A 142 5.69 6.80 25.83
N PRO A 143 6.64 6.33 26.66
CA PRO A 143 7.99 6.90 26.70
C PRO A 143 8.65 6.88 25.33
N MET A 144 8.65 5.75 24.62
CA MET A 144 9.22 5.66 23.28
C MET A 144 8.60 6.64 22.27
N THR A 145 7.27 6.79 22.28
CA THR A 145 6.58 7.75 21.42
C THR A 145 7.03 9.17 21.72
N VAL A 146 7.15 9.52 23.01
CA VAL A 146 7.59 10.85 23.46
C VAL A 146 9.06 11.08 23.10
N GLU A 147 9.93 10.09 23.28
CA GLU A 147 11.34 10.16 22.89
C GLU A 147 11.51 10.40 21.41
N ALA A 148 10.81 9.63 20.58
CA ALA A 148 10.82 9.78 19.13
C ALA A 148 10.29 11.16 18.72
N GLY A 149 9.21 11.62 19.35
CA GLY A 149 8.60 12.94 19.15
C GLY A 149 9.54 14.11 19.49
N ILE A 150 10.12 14.11 20.69
CA ILE A 150 11.06 15.15 21.12
C ILE A 150 12.33 15.09 20.29
N SER A 151 12.87 13.89 20.03
CA SER A 151 14.07 13.71 19.21
C SER A 151 13.86 14.27 17.81
N TYR A 152 12.68 14.04 17.20
CA TYR A 152 12.32 14.59 15.90
C TYR A 152 12.16 16.11 15.94
N ALA A 153 11.50 16.65 16.97
CA ALA A 153 11.28 18.09 17.14
C ALA A 153 12.60 18.88 17.28
N LEU A 154 13.56 18.35 18.03
CA LEU A 154 14.86 19.00 18.28
C LEU A 154 15.79 19.01 17.06
N ASN A 155 15.69 18.01 16.19
CA ASN A 155 16.55 17.84 15.02
C ASN A 155 15.75 17.97 13.72
N LYS A 156 14.77 18.88 13.69
CA LYS A 156 13.88 19.07 12.54
C LYS A 156 14.69 19.30 11.27
N ARG A 157 14.59 18.37 10.32
CA ARG A 157 15.27 18.44 9.01
C ARG A 157 14.34 19.04 7.97
N ASN A 158 14.91 19.84 7.06
CA ASN A 158 14.21 20.35 5.90
C ASN A 158 14.44 19.42 4.70
N GLY A 159 13.42 18.64 4.30
CA GLY A 159 13.25 18.26 2.88
C GLY A 159 13.51 16.82 2.41
N GLY A 160 13.19 15.79 3.20
CA GLY A 160 13.23 14.37 2.76
C GLY A 160 11.92 13.61 3.00
N LEU A 161 11.81 12.36 2.53
CA LEU A 161 10.60 11.55 2.73
C LEU A 161 10.35 11.28 4.23
N LEU A 162 11.40 10.89 4.96
CA LEU A 162 11.33 10.63 6.39
C LEU A 162 10.77 11.84 7.16
N SER A 163 11.17 13.05 6.78
CA SER A 163 10.69 14.27 7.45
C SER A 163 9.18 14.47 7.32
N LYS A 164 8.55 13.96 6.26
CA LYS A 164 7.11 14.07 6.04
C LYS A 164 6.32 12.96 6.72
N ILE A 165 6.85 11.74 6.74
CA ILE A 165 6.14 10.58 7.32
C ILE A 165 6.38 10.42 8.82
N ALA A 166 7.53 10.86 9.35
CA ALA A 166 7.91 10.64 10.75
C ALA A 166 6.85 11.13 11.77
N PRO A 167 6.21 12.31 11.63
CA PRO A 167 5.17 12.72 12.57
C PRO A 167 4.00 11.74 12.65
N LEU A 168 3.51 11.29 11.49
CA LEU A 168 2.44 10.30 11.40
C LEU A 168 2.88 8.96 11.97
N TRP A 169 4.11 8.56 11.65
CA TRP A 169 4.70 7.33 12.12
C TRP A 169 4.79 7.30 13.65
N ILE A 170 5.34 8.35 14.27
CA ILE A 170 5.43 8.51 15.73
C ILE A 170 4.04 8.45 16.37
N ILE A 171 3.05 9.13 15.78
CA ILE A 171 1.67 9.09 16.28
C ILE A 171 1.09 7.66 16.17
N ASN A 172 1.39 6.91 15.11
CA ASN A 172 0.94 5.53 14.96
C ASN A 172 1.47 4.61 16.08
N MET A 173 2.70 4.84 16.54
CA MET A 173 3.31 4.08 17.65
C MET A 173 2.46 4.15 18.93
N LEU A 174 1.83 5.31 19.17
CA LEU A 174 0.96 5.52 20.33
C LEU A 174 -0.27 4.61 20.28
N PHE A 175 -0.84 4.42 19.09
CA PHE A 175 -2.06 3.66 18.85
C PHE A 175 -1.83 2.14 18.79
N ASN A 176 -1.16 1.59 19.80
CA ASN A 176 -1.12 0.15 20.01
C ASN A 176 -2.49 -0.34 20.55
N PRO A 177 -3.15 -1.33 19.91
CA PRO A 177 -4.48 -1.77 20.33
C PRO A 177 -4.62 -2.37 21.72
N ILE A 178 -3.55 -2.92 22.28
CA ILE A 178 -3.62 -3.70 23.54
C ILE A 178 -3.11 -2.87 24.72
N MET A 179 -2.71 -1.61 24.49
CA MET A 179 -2.13 -0.77 25.53
C MET A 179 -3.11 -0.48 26.68
N MET A 180 -4.39 -0.33 26.37
CA MET A 180 -5.44 0.04 27.33
C MET A 180 -6.73 -0.77 27.08
N GLY A 181 -7.83 -0.39 27.73
CA GLY A 181 -9.11 -1.11 27.66
C GLY A 181 -9.80 -1.09 26.29
N SER A 182 -11.01 -1.66 26.22
CA SER A 182 -11.74 -1.90 24.96
C SER A 182 -11.96 -0.66 24.09
N TYR A 183 -12.27 0.50 24.67
CA TYR A 183 -12.43 1.73 23.88
C TYR A 183 -11.15 2.14 23.17
N TRP A 184 -9.99 1.92 23.80
CA TRP A 184 -8.69 2.20 23.19
C TRP A 184 -8.39 1.25 22.04
N PHE A 185 -8.79 -0.02 22.18
CA PHE A 185 -8.67 -1.00 21.12
C PHE A 185 -9.39 -0.53 19.85
N GLU A 186 -10.69 -0.21 19.90
CA GLU A 186 -11.44 0.27 18.73
C GLU A 186 -10.88 1.57 18.14
N LEU A 187 -10.51 2.52 19.00
CA LEU A 187 -9.92 3.80 18.59
C LEU A 187 -8.59 3.58 17.87
N SER A 188 -7.74 2.71 18.41
CA SER A 188 -6.42 2.43 17.85
C SER A 188 -6.51 1.75 16.48
N LEU A 189 -7.43 0.81 16.28
CA LEU A 189 -7.65 0.17 14.98
C LEU A 189 -8.02 1.24 13.95
N SER A 190 -8.99 2.10 14.28
CA SER A 190 -9.43 3.17 13.37
C SER A 190 -8.32 4.19 13.10
N ALA A 191 -7.59 4.59 14.14
CA ALA A 191 -6.49 5.55 14.02
C ALA A 191 -5.34 4.99 13.17
N SER A 192 -4.92 3.74 13.40
CA SER A 192 -3.88 3.09 12.62
C SER A 192 -4.24 2.96 11.15
N ALA A 193 -5.51 2.66 10.83
CA ALA A 193 -5.98 2.64 9.44
C ALA A 193 -5.80 4.01 8.77
N ILE A 194 -6.30 5.06 9.41
CA ILE A 194 -6.26 6.43 8.88
C ILE A 194 -4.80 6.89 8.72
N ILE A 195 -3.98 6.68 9.74
CA ILE A 195 -2.57 7.11 9.74
C ILE A 195 -1.78 6.37 8.66
N MET A 196 -2.01 5.06 8.51
CA MET A 196 -1.37 4.25 7.46
C MET A 196 -1.77 4.75 6.07
N THR A 197 -3.07 4.95 5.80
CA THR A 197 -3.55 5.45 4.50
C THR A 197 -2.96 6.83 4.19
N ILE A 198 -2.94 7.77 5.15
CA ILE A 198 -2.32 9.09 4.94
C ILE A 198 -0.81 8.96 4.69
N THR A 199 -0.13 8.07 5.40
CA THR A 199 1.30 7.82 5.23
C THR A 199 1.60 7.31 3.81
N ILE A 200 0.82 6.35 3.32
CA ILE A 200 0.96 5.83 1.95
C ILE A 200 0.71 6.93 0.91
N ILE A 201 -0.35 7.73 1.08
CA ILE A 201 -0.63 8.89 0.21
C ILE A 201 0.59 9.82 0.13
N ILE A 202 1.19 10.18 1.28
CA ILE A 202 2.36 11.06 1.34
C ILE A 202 3.56 10.41 0.66
N MET A 203 3.80 9.12 0.86
CA MET A 203 4.90 8.41 0.22
C MET A 203 4.79 8.43 -1.31
N LEU A 204 3.61 8.07 -1.84
CA LEU A 204 3.40 8.00 -3.28
C LEU A 204 3.37 9.39 -3.93
N ASP A 205 2.73 10.39 -3.30
CA ASP A 205 2.76 11.78 -3.78
C ASP A 205 4.18 12.38 -3.73
N TYR A 206 4.98 12.05 -2.70
CA TYR A 206 6.38 12.47 -2.63
C TYR A 206 7.20 11.95 -3.80
N LEU A 207 7.09 10.65 -4.11
CA LEU A 207 7.79 10.02 -5.25
C LEU A 207 7.32 10.59 -6.59
N HIS A 208 6.03 10.89 -6.72
CA HIS A 208 5.52 11.57 -7.91
C HIS A 208 6.15 12.96 -8.09
N ARG A 209 6.17 13.79 -7.04
CA ARG A 209 6.74 15.15 -7.12
C ARG A 209 8.26 15.16 -7.28
N HIS A 210 8.96 14.11 -6.81
CA HIS A 210 10.42 14.02 -6.86
C HIS A 210 10.86 12.79 -7.65
N LYS A 211 11.12 12.97 -8.95
CA LYS A 211 11.59 11.88 -9.83
C LYS A 211 13.02 11.42 -9.54
N VAL A 212 13.82 12.28 -8.94
CA VAL A 212 15.20 12.01 -8.50
C VAL A 212 15.25 12.28 -7.00
N ILE A 213 15.54 11.23 -6.24
CA ILE A 213 15.53 11.26 -4.78
C ILE A 213 16.86 10.77 -4.23
N HIS A 214 17.11 11.04 -2.96
CA HIS A 214 18.27 10.47 -2.29
C HIS A 214 18.05 8.97 -2.07
N ASP A 215 19.12 8.18 -2.10
CA ASP A 215 19.02 6.75 -1.83
C ASP A 215 18.41 6.48 -0.44
N HIS A 216 18.64 7.38 0.54
CA HIS A 216 17.96 7.34 1.84
C HIS A 216 16.43 7.27 1.70
N ASP A 217 15.83 8.13 0.87
CA ASP A 217 14.37 8.18 0.68
C ASP A 217 13.84 6.86 0.10
N ILE A 218 14.62 6.16 -0.74
CA ILE A 218 14.26 4.83 -1.25
C ILE A 218 14.26 3.81 -0.12
N HIS A 219 15.28 3.83 0.74
CA HIS A 219 15.34 2.94 1.90
C HIS A 219 14.22 3.21 2.91
N VAL A 220 13.87 4.48 3.13
CA VAL A 220 12.72 4.88 3.94
C VAL A 220 11.43 4.34 3.33
N PHE A 221 11.22 4.54 2.03
CA PHE A 221 10.02 4.06 1.33
C PHE A 221 9.84 2.54 1.44
N VAL A 222 10.90 1.78 1.15
CA VAL A 222 10.89 0.31 1.22
C VAL A 222 10.69 -0.17 2.65
N GLY A 223 11.47 0.37 3.57
CA GLY A 223 11.44 -0.01 4.98
C GLY A 223 10.09 0.27 5.62
N ALA A 224 9.54 1.47 5.41
CA ALA A 224 8.22 1.83 5.89
C ALA A 224 7.15 0.88 5.35
N SER A 225 7.17 0.61 4.04
CA SER A 225 6.21 -0.31 3.40
C SER A 225 6.25 -1.72 4.02
N ILE A 226 7.45 -2.27 4.25
CA ILE A 226 7.63 -3.61 4.84
C ILE A 226 7.18 -3.64 6.31
N VAL A 227 7.57 -2.64 7.10
CA VAL A 227 7.20 -2.58 8.52
C VAL A 227 5.70 -2.43 8.69
N MET A 228 5.04 -1.55 7.91
CA MET A 228 3.57 -1.46 7.87
C MET A 228 2.94 -2.81 7.53
N ALA A 229 3.45 -3.51 6.52
CA ALA A 229 2.93 -4.83 6.14
C ALA A 229 3.01 -5.84 7.28
N ILE A 230 4.14 -5.89 7.99
CA ILE A 230 4.33 -6.77 9.15
C ILE A 230 3.34 -6.42 10.27
N MET A 231 3.23 -5.13 10.62
CA MET A 231 2.33 -4.69 11.70
C MET A 231 0.87 -5.04 11.40
N MET A 232 0.39 -4.71 10.20
CA MET A 232 -0.99 -4.98 9.82
C MET A 232 -1.27 -6.47 9.67
N LEU A 233 -0.31 -7.26 9.19
CA LEU A 233 -0.45 -8.71 9.11
C LEU A 233 -0.54 -9.35 10.51
N VAL A 234 0.31 -8.92 11.44
CA VAL A 234 0.24 -9.38 12.85
C VAL A 234 -1.10 -9.00 13.47
N GLN A 235 -1.60 -7.80 13.20
CA GLN A 235 -2.91 -7.35 13.66
C GLN A 235 -4.06 -8.20 13.09
N LEU A 236 -4.04 -8.52 11.79
CA LEU A 236 -5.02 -9.40 11.15
C LEU A 236 -5.00 -10.80 11.78
N LEU A 237 -3.81 -11.41 11.91
CA LEU A 237 -3.67 -12.76 12.46
C LEU A 237 -4.09 -12.82 13.94
N ALA A 238 -3.86 -11.74 14.69
CA ALA A 238 -4.31 -11.62 16.07
C ALA A 238 -5.84 -11.49 16.14
N TYR A 239 -6.44 -10.68 15.26
CA TYR A 239 -7.89 -10.47 15.20
C TYR A 239 -8.66 -11.76 14.87
N ILE A 240 -8.15 -12.57 13.92
CA ILE A 240 -8.75 -13.87 13.57
C ILE A 240 -8.51 -14.94 14.66
N GLY A 241 -7.62 -14.65 15.63
CA GLY A 241 -7.27 -15.57 16.71
C GLY A 241 -6.37 -16.73 16.25
N PHE A 242 -5.51 -16.49 15.25
CA PHE A 242 -4.45 -17.42 14.84
C PHE A 242 -3.20 -17.25 15.71
N ILE A 243 -2.92 -16.01 16.14
CA ILE A 243 -1.90 -15.67 17.13
C ILE A 243 -2.53 -14.89 18.28
N PRO A 244 -1.95 -14.91 19.49
CA PRO A 244 -2.42 -14.05 20.56
C PRO A 244 -2.11 -12.59 20.26
N TRP A 245 -3.01 -11.68 20.66
CA TRP A 245 -2.81 -10.23 20.54
C TRP A 245 -1.50 -9.77 21.15
N ILE A 246 -1.03 -10.40 22.22
CA ILE A 246 0.24 -10.06 22.89
C ILE A 246 1.46 -10.05 21.95
N SER A 247 1.40 -10.79 20.84
CA SER A 247 2.44 -10.80 19.80
C SER A 247 2.59 -9.46 19.06
N TYR A 248 1.60 -8.57 19.11
CA TYR A 248 1.66 -7.24 18.51
C TYR A 248 2.79 -6.39 19.09
N GLY A 249 3.10 -6.54 20.39
CA GLY A 249 4.21 -5.84 21.02
C GLY A 249 5.58 -6.13 20.37
N ALA A 250 5.78 -7.33 19.83
CA ALA A 250 6.98 -7.65 19.06
C ALA A 250 7.02 -6.92 17.71
N ALA A 251 5.87 -6.72 17.06
CA ALA A 251 5.77 -5.94 15.83
C ALA A 251 6.08 -4.45 16.09
N VAL A 252 5.60 -3.90 17.20
CA VAL A 252 5.95 -2.54 17.64
C VAL A 252 7.46 -2.41 17.89
N LEU A 253 8.10 -3.40 18.51
CA LEU A 253 9.55 -3.37 18.71
C LEU A 253 10.34 -3.33 17.39
N VAL A 254 9.91 -4.12 16.39
CA VAL A 254 10.51 -4.09 15.05
C VAL A 254 10.31 -2.73 14.40
N ASP A 255 9.13 -2.15 14.55
CA ASP A 255 8.80 -0.81 14.06
C ASP A 255 9.72 0.27 14.66
N MET A 256 9.93 0.23 15.97
CA MET A 256 10.83 1.15 16.66
C MET A 256 12.28 1.00 16.21
N ALA A 257 12.74 -0.25 16.13
CA ALA A 257 14.12 -0.54 15.74
C ALA A 257 14.39 -0.02 14.32
N TRP A 258 13.44 -0.21 13.41
CA TRP A 258 13.51 0.37 12.08
C TRP A 258 13.54 1.90 12.12
N TYR A 259 12.59 2.54 12.84
CA TYR A 259 12.51 3.99 12.95
C TYR A 259 13.83 4.59 13.45
N PHE A 260 14.40 4.08 14.55
CA PHE A 260 15.65 4.59 15.10
C PHE A 260 16.84 4.41 14.16
N VAL A 261 16.98 3.22 13.54
CA VAL A 261 18.08 2.95 12.60
C VAL A 261 18.02 3.89 11.40
N VAL A 262 16.83 4.13 10.86
CA VAL A 262 16.63 5.05 9.74
C VAL A 262 16.86 6.50 10.17
N TYR A 263 16.29 6.89 11.31
CA TYR A 263 16.41 8.24 11.85
C TYR A 263 17.85 8.64 12.12
N LEU A 264 18.67 7.73 12.67
CA LEU A 264 20.07 7.99 13.01
C LEU A 264 21.01 7.93 11.78
N ASN A 265 20.69 7.14 10.75
CA ASN A 265 21.52 6.97 9.54
C ASN A 265 21.23 7.99 8.42
N ASP A 266 20.37 8.97 8.65
CA ASP A 266 19.84 9.92 7.66
C ASP A 266 20.91 10.77 6.90
N ASP A 267 22.15 10.82 7.39
CA ASP A 267 23.26 11.56 6.75
C ASP A 267 24.20 10.70 5.88
N LEU A 268 24.08 9.36 5.91
CA LEU A 268 25.07 8.45 5.34
C LEU A 268 24.84 8.05 3.87
N MET A 269 23.69 8.40 3.30
CA MET A 269 23.23 7.91 2.00
C MET A 269 23.22 9.05 0.97
N GLY A 270 24.40 9.38 0.43
CA GLY A 270 24.63 10.58 -0.40
C GLY A 270 24.36 10.44 -1.90
N GLY A 271 23.90 9.29 -2.39
CA GLY A 271 23.57 9.10 -3.80
C GLY A 271 22.22 9.69 -4.17
N ARG A 272 22.12 10.38 -5.31
CA ARG A 272 20.84 10.76 -5.94
C ARG A 272 20.57 9.80 -7.09
N THR A 273 19.47 9.07 -7.00
CA THR A 273 19.05 8.15 -8.04
C THR A 273 17.60 8.42 -8.42
N SER A 274 17.25 8.20 -9.69
CA SER A 274 15.84 8.21 -10.08
C SER A 274 15.21 6.91 -9.61
N TRP A 275 14.11 7.00 -8.86
CA TRP A 275 13.42 5.82 -8.36
C TRP A 275 12.88 4.94 -9.50
N LEU A 276 12.59 5.53 -10.67
CA LEU A 276 12.15 4.83 -11.89
C LEU A 276 13.16 3.81 -12.42
N THR A 277 14.44 3.88 -12.01
CA THR A 277 15.46 2.91 -12.45
C THR A 277 15.52 1.65 -11.57
N LYS A 278 14.79 1.61 -10.44
CA LYS A 278 14.80 0.49 -9.48
C LYS A 278 13.43 -0.24 -9.43
N PRO A 279 12.94 -0.83 -10.53
CA PRO A 279 11.57 -1.36 -10.61
C PRO A 279 11.31 -2.55 -9.68
N VAL A 280 12.32 -3.39 -9.39
CA VAL A 280 12.18 -4.52 -8.45
C VAL A 280 11.91 -4.02 -7.03
N ILE A 281 12.60 -2.96 -6.62
CA ILE A 281 12.45 -2.36 -5.29
C ILE A 281 11.07 -1.70 -5.14
N LEU A 282 10.61 -1.02 -6.19
CA LEU A 282 9.26 -0.47 -6.23
C LEU A 282 8.20 -1.56 -6.17
N ALA A 283 8.38 -2.66 -6.92
CA ALA A 283 7.43 -3.77 -6.92
C ALA A 283 7.35 -4.44 -5.54
N LEU A 284 8.49 -4.62 -4.87
CA LEU A 284 8.53 -5.11 -3.49
C LEU A 284 7.77 -4.18 -2.55
N SER A 285 7.99 -2.87 -2.66
CA SER A 285 7.35 -1.88 -1.79
C SER A 285 5.83 -1.81 -2.01
N LEU A 286 5.38 -1.80 -3.28
CA LEU A 286 3.95 -1.84 -3.62
C LEU A 286 3.28 -3.15 -3.20
N SER A 287 4.00 -4.28 -3.26
CA SER A 287 3.50 -5.55 -2.73
C SER A 287 3.34 -5.49 -1.21
N ALA A 288 4.30 -4.90 -0.50
CA ALA A 288 4.20 -4.72 0.94
C ALA A 288 3.05 -3.77 1.32
N ILE A 289 2.87 -2.64 0.61
CA ILE A 289 1.73 -1.74 0.78
C ILE A 289 0.41 -2.49 0.56
N PHE A 290 0.29 -3.26 -0.53
CA PHE A 290 -0.91 -4.05 -0.79
C PHE A 290 -1.22 -5.05 0.34
N VAL A 291 -0.21 -5.75 0.87
CA VAL A 291 -0.38 -6.66 2.01
C VAL A 291 -0.83 -5.89 3.26
N ALA A 292 -0.24 -4.72 3.52
CA ALA A 292 -0.62 -3.88 4.64
C ALA A 292 -2.08 -3.42 4.55
N GLU A 293 -2.49 -2.93 3.38
CA GLU A 293 -3.86 -2.49 3.12
C GLU A 293 -4.86 -3.64 3.17
N ALA A 294 -4.56 -4.79 2.54
CA ALA A 294 -5.45 -5.95 2.54
C ALA A 294 -5.66 -6.49 3.96
N ALA A 295 -4.59 -6.53 4.76
CA ALA A 295 -4.67 -6.95 6.16
C ALA A 295 -5.49 -5.94 6.99
N MET A 296 -5.20 -4.65 6.89
CA MET A 296 -5.90 -3.63 7.67
C MET A 296 -7.35 -3.45 7.23
N GLY A 297 -7.62 -3.44 5.92
CA GLY A 297 -8.96 -3.39 5.36
C GLY A 297 -9.81 -4.61 5.73
N GLY A 298 -9.18 -5.78 5.84
CA GLY A 298 -9.81 -6.98 6.41
C GLY A 298 -10.22 -6.79 7.86
N VAL A 299 -9.33 -6.25 8.71
CA VAL A 299 -9.64 -5.95 10.12
C VAL A 299 -10.80 -4.97 10.25
N ILE A 300 -10.79 -3.87 9.49
CA ILE A 300 -11.90 -2.90 9.49
C ILE A 300 -13.21 -3.55 9.04
N SER A 301 -13.15 -4.42 8.03
CA SER A 301 -14.35 -5.11 7.53
C SER A 301 -14.92 -6.10 8.53
N MET A 302 -14.08 -6.76 9.32
CA MET A 302 -14.55 -7.62 10.41
C MET A 302 -15.15 -6.78 11.55
N GLU A 303 -14.53 -5.67 11.91
CA GLU A 303 -15.03 -4.75 12.94
C GLU A 303 -16.38 -4.13 12.56
N ALA A 304 -16.57 -3.79 11.28
CA ALA A 304 -17.83 -3.29 10.73
C ALA A 304 -18.90 -4.38 10.52
N GLY A 305 -18.56 -5.67 10.73
CA GLY A 305 -19.47 -6.80 10.53
C GLY A 305 -19.71 -7.19 9.06
N TRP A 306 -18.87 -6.72 8.13
CA TRP A 306 -18.93 -7.08 6.71
C TRP A 306 -18.25 -8.41 6.39
N LEU A 307 -17.28 -8.83 7.21
CA LEU A 307 -16.59 -10.12 7.09
C LEU A 307 -16.79 -10.95 8.37
N ASP A 308 -17.11 -12.23 8.20
CA ASP A 308 -17.21 -13.18 9.30
C ASP A 308 -15.83 -13.76 9.66
N VAL A 309 -15.40 -13.50 10.90
CA VAL A 309 -14.14 -13.98 11.47
C VAL A 309 -14.07 -15.51 11.51
N ILE A 310 -15.18 -16.19 11.82
CA ILE A 310 -15.23 -17.65 11.95
C ILE A 310 -15.02 -18.30 10.58
N GLN A 311 -15.72 -17.79 9.57
CA GLN A 311 -15.56 -18.24 8.20
C GLN A 311 -14.12 -18.05 7.73
N LEU A 312 -13.55 -16.86 7.94
CA LEU A 312 -12.19 -16.54 7.51
C LEU A 312 -11.14 -17.43 8.21
N LYS A 313 -11.34 -17.74 9.50
CA LYS A 313 -10.50 -18.68 10.26
C LYS A 313 -10.57 -20.10 9.68
N SER A 314 -11.76 -20.55 9.27
CA SER A 314 -11.95 -21.89 8.69
C SER A 314 -11.23 -22.06 7.35
N LEU A 315 -11.12 -20.99 6.54
CA LEU A 315 -10.41 -21.02 5.25
C LEU A 315 -8.91 -21.29 5.39
N LEU A 316 -8.33 -20.97 6.55
CA LEU A 316 -6.91 -21.21 6.86
C LEU A 316 -6.66 -22.60 7.48
N ASN A 317 -7.69 -23.37 7.86
CA ASN A 317 -7.50 -24.62 8.60
C ASN A 317 -8.37 -25.79 8.06
N PRO A 318 -7.78 -26.76 7.32
CA PRO A 318 -6.37 -26.85 6.91
C PRO A 318 -6.02 -25.91 5.75
N ILE A 319 -4.75 -25.51 5.67
CA ILE A 319 -4.23 -24.70 4.56
C ILE A 319 -4.39 -25.49 3.26
N SER A 320 -5.36 -25.10 2.43
CA SER A 320 -5.55 -25.62 1.07
C SER A 320 -5.31 -24.52 0.06
N VAL A 321 -4.95 -24.87 -1.18
CA VAL A 321 -4.73 -23.89 -2.26
C VAL A 321 -5.99 -23.05 -2.49
N ILE A 322 -7.17 -23.68 -2.46
CA ILE A 322 -8.46 -23.03 -2.70
C ILE A 322 -8.86 -22.18 -1.50
N GLY A 323 -8.72 -22.70 -0.28
CA GLY A 323 -8.93 -21.92 0.94
C GLY A 323 -8.02 -20.69 1.00
N SER A 324 -6.80 -20.79 0.46
CA SER A 324 -5.88 -19.64 0.36
C SER A 324 -6.35 -18.62 -0.68
N ILE A 325 -6.87 -19.07 -1.82
CA ILE A 325 -7.47 -18.19 -2.85
C ILE A 325 -8.70 -17.48 -2.28
N GLU A 326 -9.60 -18.20 -1.61
CA GLU A 326 -10.79 -17.65 -0.98
C GLU A 326 -10.44 -16.70 0.16
N PHE A 327 -9.44 -17.03 0.97
CA PHE A 327 -8.96 -16.16 2.05
C PHE A 327 -8.41 -14.83 1.49
N ILE A 328 -7.49 -14.91 0.52
CA ILE A 328 -6.90 -13.70 -0.10
C ILE A 328 -7.99 -12.88 -0.79
N SER A 329 -8.91 -13.54 -1.51
CA SER A 329 -10.01 -12.86 -2.21
C SER A 329 -11.00 -12.22 -1.24
N SER A 330 -11.28 -12.86 -0.10
CA SER A 330 -12.18 -12.29 0.92
C SER A 330 -11.60 -11.02 1.53
N LEU A 331 -10.27 -10.94 1.68
CA LEU A 331 -9.59 -9.73 2.16
C LEU A 331 -9.54 -8.64 1.08
N SER A 332 -9.12 -8.99 -0.14
CA SER A 332 -8.90 -8.03 -1.23
C SER A 332 -10.18 -7.51 -1.87
N LEU A 333 -11.31 -8.22 -1.71
CA LEU A 333 -12.63 -7.76 -2.15
C LEU A 333 -13.47 -7.24 -0.97
N SER A 334 -12.89 -7.14 0.23
CA SER A 334 -13.59 -6.62 1.39
C SER A 334 -13.92 -5.13 1.24
N PRO A 335 -15.08 -4.66 1.73
CA PRO A 335 -15.43 -3.25 1.59
C PRO A 335 -14.44 -2.33 2.32
N GLY A 336 -13.90 -2.74 3.47
CA GLY A 336 -12.88 -1.97 4.19
C GLY A 336 -11.60 -1.77 3.38
N PHE A 337 -11.12 -2.82 2.69
CA PHE A 337 -9.98 -2.70 1.79
C PHE A 337 -10.29 -1.77 0.60
N LEU A 338 -11.45 -1.92 -0.03
CA LEU A 338 -11.87 -1.06 -1.15
C LEU A 338 -12.06 0.40 -0.73
N ILE A 339 -12.52 0.66 0.49
CA ILE A 339 -12.64 2.03 1.02
C ILE A 339 -11.25 2.64 1.22
N MET A 340 -10.33 1.93 1.86
CA MET A 340 -8.97 2.43 2.11
C MET A 340 -8.23 2.72 0.80
N MET A 341 -8.20 1.74 -0.09
CA MET A 341 -7.60 1.88 -1.41
C MET A 341 -8.31 2.95 -2.25
N GLY A 342 -9.63 3.07 -2.10
CA GLY A 342 -10.44 4.11 -2.71
C GLY A 342 -10.04 5.52 -2.30
N ILE A 343 -9.79 5.74 -1.01
CA ILE A 343 -9.34 7.02 -0.46
C ILE A 343 -7.91 7.31 -0.93
N GLU A 344 -7.02 6.33 -0.87
CA GLU A 344 -5.61 6.47 -1.28
C GLU A 344 -5.49 6.86 -2.76
N MET A 345 -6.05 6.02 -3.64
CA MET A 345 -6.01 6.26 -5.09
C MET A 345 -6.84 7.49 -5.47
N GLY A 346 -7.89 7.81 -4.70
CA GLY A 346 -8.71 9.00 -4.91
C GLY A 346 -7.94 10.29 -4.75
N TRP A 347 -7.08 10.38 -3.74
CA TRP A 347 -6.17 11.51 -3.59
C TRP A 347 -5.23 11.63 -4.79
N LEU A 348 -4.62 10.52 -5.23
CA LEU A 348 -3.69 10.51 -6.36
C LEU A 348 -4.37 10.88 -7.69
N VAL A 349 -5.62 10.46 -7.90
CA VAL A 349 -6.42 10.84 -9.08
C VAL A 349 -6.82 12.32 -9.00
N ALA A 350 -7.22 12.82 -7.84
CA ALA A 350 -7.54 14.24 -7.64
C ALA A 350 -6.32 15.13 -7.90
N ALA A 351 -5.14 14.72 -7.41
CA ALA A 351 -3.87 15.40 -7.70
C ALA A 351 -3.60 15.45 -9.21
N LYS A 352 -3.75 14.34 -9.93
CA LYS A 352 -3.57 14.30 -11.40
C LYS A 352 -4.60 15.16 -12.13
N MET A 353 -5.84 15.18 -11.66
CA MET A 353 -6.90 16.00 -12.23
C MET A 353 -6.57 17.49 -12.17
N SER A 354 -5.88 17.92 -11.11
CA SER A 354 -5.40 19.31 -10.98
C SER A 354 -4.33 19.67 -12.03
N GLU A 355 -3.52 18.70 -12.46
CA GLU A 355 -2.44 18.88 -13.44
C GLU A 355 -2.91 18.73 -14.90
N SER A 356 -4.01 18.01 -15.13
CA SER A 356 -4.58 17.82 -16.47
C SER A 356 -5.01 19.15 -17.08
N ARG A 357 -4.73 19.35 -18.38
CA ARG A 357 -5.12 20.55 -19.13
C ARG A 357 -6.48 20.41 -19.81
N ASN A 358 -6.85 19.19 -20.21
CA ASN A 358 -8.03 18.96 -21.03
C ASN A 358 -9.28 18.76 -20.16
N LEU A 359 -10.30 19.62 -20.35
CA LEU A 359 -11.58 19.52 -19.66
C LEU A 359 -12.24 18.15 -19.84
N GLU A 360 -12.14 17.54 -21.02
CA GLU A 360 -12.74 16.22 -21.29
C GLU A 360 -12.11 15.14 -20.39
N ASN A 361 -10.81 15.21 -20.15
CA ASN A 361 -10.12 14.27 -19.27
C ASN A 361 -10.44 14.54 -17.80
N LYS A 362 -10.61 15.79 -17.39
CA LYS A 362 -11.07 16.12 -16.03
C LYS A 362 -12.45 15.55 -15.75
N VAL A 363 -13.42 15.81 -16.63
CA VAL A 363 -14.79 15.29 -16.48
C VAL A 363 -14.79 13.75 -16.46
N ARG A 364 -13.97 13.11 -17.30
CA ARG A 364 -13.79 11.65 -17.27
C ARG A 364 -13.25 11.15 -15.93
N MET A 365 -12.23 11.80 -15.37
CA MET A 365 -11.68 11.41 -14.07
C MET A 365 -12.70 11.57 -12.94
N ILE A 366 -13.52 12.63 -12.95
CA ILE A 366 -14.63 12.80 -11.99
C ILE A 366 -15.64 11.66 -12.13
N MET A 367 -16.08 11.34 -13.36
CA MET A 367 -16.99 10.22 -13.61
C MET A 367 -16.40 8.88 -13.16
N MET A 368 -15.10 8.67 -13.34
CA MET A 368 -14.40 7.48 -12.87
C MET A 368 -14.37 7.40 -11.34
N MET A 369 -14.10 8.52 -10.65
CA MET A 369 -14.17 8.57 -9.18
C MET A 369 -15.58 8.26 -8.67
N MET A 370 -16.61 8.86 -9.27
CA MET A 370 -18.00 8.57 -8.92
C MET A 370 -18.36 7.11 -9.20
N ALA A 371 -17.93 6.55 -10.32
CA ALA A 371 -18.15 5.14 -10.63
C ALA A 371 -17.51 4.22 -9.59
N TYR A 372 -16.28 4.51 -9.16
CA TYR A 372 -15.62 3.74 -8.09
C TYR A 372 -16.41 3.80 -6.78
N VAL A 373 -16.79 5.00 -6.32
CA VAL A 373 -17.57 5.17 -5.09
C VAL A 373 -18.91 4.43 -5.18
N LEU A 374 -19.60 4.52 -6.31
CA LEU A 374 -20.87 3.84 -6.52
C LEU A 374 -20.71 2.31 -6.51
N TYR A 375 -19.80 1.77 -7.33
CA TYR A 375 -19.68 0.33 -7.54
C TYR A 375 -18.89 -0.41 -6.47
N SER A 376 -17.94 0.24 -5.79
CA SER A 376 -17.04 -0.42 -4.84
C SER A 376 -17.33 -0.10 -3.38
N ILE A 377 -18.07 0.99 -3.10
CA ILE A 377 -18.38 1.41 -1.72
C ILE A 377 -19.89 1.42 -1.48
N TYR A 378 -20.62 2.22 -2.25
CA TYR A 378 -22.04 2.47 -2.00
C TYR A 378 -22.88 1.21 -2.20
N ILE A 379 -22.70 0.53 -3.34
CA ILE A 379 -23.49 -0.66 -3.69
C ILE A 379 -23.24 -1.82 -2.72
N PRO A 380 -21.99 -2.24 -2.43
CA PRO A 380 -21.76 -3.37 -1.54
C PRO A 380 -22.12 -3.08 -0.08
N SER A 381 -21.99 -1.82 0.38
CA SER A 381 -22.07 -1.50 1.82
C SER A 381 -23.43 -0.98 2.27
N PHE A 382 -24.23 -0.37 1.38
CA PHE A 382 -25.48 0.32 1.77
C PHE A 382 -26.75 -0.23 1.10
N LEU A 383 -26.63 -1.09 0.09
CA LEU A 383 -27.81 -1.76 -0.48
C LEU A 383 -28.19 -2.98 0.36
N PRO A 384 -29.50 -3.21 0.60
CA PRO A 384 -29.98 -4.40 1.31
C PRO A 384 -29.45 -5.68 0.64
N THR A 385 -29.01 -6.65 1.44
CA THR A 385 -28.46 -7.94 0.97
C THR A 385 -29.39 -8.72 0.04
N GLY A 386 -30.72 -8.51 0.15
CA GLY A 386 -31.72 -9.06 -0.77
C GLY A 386 -31.72 -8.42 -2.17
N LEU A 387 -31.26 -7.17 -2.30
CA LEU A 387 -31.13 -6.43 -3.57
C LEU A 387 -29.76 -6.61 -4.22
N VAL A 388 -28.71 -6.91 -3.44
CA VAL A 388 -27.36 -7.25 -3.92
C VAL A 388 -27.37 -8.49 -4.83
N LYS A 389 -28.39 -9.36 -4.71
CA LYS A 389 -28.62 -10.48 -5.64
C LYS A 389 -28.96 -10.05 -7.07
N TYR A 390 -29.37 -8.81 -7.33
CA TYR A 390 -29.78 -8.39 -8.68
C TYR A 390 -28.59 -7.79 -9.49
N PRO A 391 -28.31 -8.29 -10.71
CA PRO A 391 -27.01 -8.14 -11.38
C PRO A 391 -26.63 -6.74 -11.89
N TYR A 392 -27.56 -5.79 -11.83
CA TYR A 392 -27.32 -4.47 -12.43
C TYR A 392 -26.41 -3.56 -11.60
N LEU A 393 -26.16 -3.91 -10.33
CA LEU A 393 -25.46 -3.05 -9.39
C LEU A 393 -24.03 -3.52 -9.09
N ASP A 394 -23.79 -4.83 -8.98
CA ASP A 394 -22.50 -5.37 -8.50
C ASP A 394 -21.56 -5.91 -9.61
N TRP A 395 -22.00 -5.93 -10.88
CA TRP A 395 -21.28 -6.61 -11.97
C TRP A 395 -20.21 -5.75 -12.65
N SER A 396 -19.55 -4.88 -11.89
CA SER A 396 -18.50 -3.98 -12.43
C SER A 396 -17.31 -4.73 -13.05
N MET A 397 -17.16 -6.02 -12.72
CA MET A 397 -16.05 -6.88 -13.15
C MET A 397 -16.47 -8.10 -13.99
N GLY A 398 -17.74 -8.17 -14.44
CA GLY A 398 -18.23 -9.25 -15.32
C GLY A 398 -18.85 -10.44 -14.57
N LEU A 399 -18.87 -11.60 -15.24
CA LEU A 399 -19.49 -12.84 -14.76
C LEU A 399 -18.81 -13.39 -13.49
N GLY A 400 -19.61 -13.90 -12.56
CA GLY A 400 -19.14 -14.48 -11.30
C GLY A 400 -19.00 -13.46 -10.15
N THR A 401 -19.07 -12.16 -10.45
CA THR A 401 -18.93 -11.08 -9.43
C THR A 401 -20.02 -11.13 -8.35
N ALA A 402 -21.30 -11.30 -8.73
CA ALA A 402 -22.41 -11.37 -7.76
C ALA A 402 -22.85 -12.81 -7.44
N GLY A 403 -21.94 -13.77 -7.60
CA GLY A 403 -22.21 -15.19 -7.34
C GLY A 403 -22.54 -16.03 -8.58
N PRO A 404 -23.06 -17.26 -8.37
CA PRO A 404 -23.36 -18.22 -9.44
C PRO A 404 -24.38 -17.68 -10.45
N LEU A 405 -24.35 -18.20 -11.68
CA LEU A 405 -25.28 -17.80 -12.73
C LEU A 405 -26.66 -18.45 -12.52
N ALA A 406 -27.45 -17.89 -11.59
CA ALA A 406 -28.81 -18.35 -11.34
C ALA A 406 -29.76 -18.00 -12.52
N PRO A 407 -30.78 -18.82 -12.82
CA PRO A 407 -31.69 -18.58 -13.93
C PRO A 407 -32.42 -17.23 -13.89
N SER A 408 -32.76 -16.76 -12.69
CA SER A 408 -33.36 -15.45 -12.46
C SER A 408 -32.46 -14.28 -12.87
N LEU A 409 -31.14 -14.51 -12.92
CA LEU A 409 -30.14 -13.47 -13.21
C LEU A 409 -29.79 -13.40 -14.70
N LEU A 410 -30.07 -14.45 -15.48
CA LEU A 410 -29.63 -14.58 -16.87
C LEU A 410 -30.00 -13.38 -17.76
N ILE A 411 -31.25 -12.89 -17.66
CA ILE A 411 -31.73 -11.73 -18.45
C ILE A 411 -30.93 -10.47 -18.09
N ALA A 412 -30.68 -10.24 -16.80
CA ALA A 412 -29.94 -9.08 -16.34
C ALA A 412 -28.47 -9.16 -16.77
N VAL A 413 -27.85 -10.34 -16.73
CA VAL A 413 -26.49 -10.56 -17.26
C VAL A 413 -26.39 -10.24 -18.74
N LEU A 414 -27.29 -10.81 -19.54
CA LEU A 414 -27.34 -10.54 -20.98
C LEU A 414 -27.58 -9.04 -21.25
N GLY A 415 -28.45 -8.40 -20.48
CA GLY A 415 -28.66 -6.96 -20.51
C GLY A 415 -27.38 -6.17 -20.23
N THR A 416 -26.64 -6.50 -19.19
CA THR A 416 -25.36 -5.85 -18.84
C THR A 416 -24.33 -5.98 -19.95
N TYR A 417 -24.15 -7.17 -20.53
CA TYR A 417 -23.22 -7.38 -21.66
C TYR A 417 -23.70 -6.66 -22.93
N ALA A 418 -25.01 -6.64 -23.19
CA ALA A 418 -25.58 -5.93 -24.34
C ALA A 418 -25.39 -4.41 -24.21
N ILE A 419 -25.70 -3.81 -23.06
CA ILE A 419 -25.52 -2.38 -22.79
C ILE A 419 -24.04 -2.00 -22.88
N ASN A 420 -23.16 -2.75 -22.22
CA ASN A 420 -21.71 -2.50 -22.29
C ASN A 420 -21.17 -2.70 -23.71
N GLY A 421 -21.66 -3.70 -24.44
CA GLY A 421 -21.33 -3.93 -25.84
C GLY A 421 -21.74 -2.74 -26.72
N ILE A 422 -22.97 -2.25 -26.58
CA ILE A 422 -23.45 -1.06 -27.31
C ILE A 422 -22.59 0.16 -26.95
N LEU A 423 -22.38 0.44 -25.66
CA LEU A 423 -21.55 1.56 -25.23
C LEU A 423 -20.11 1.44 -25.75
N SER A 424 -19.54 0.24 -25.74
CA SER A 424 -18.19 0.01 -26.28
C SER A 424 -18.15 0.10 -27.80
N PHE A 425 -19.20 -0.25 -28.50
CA PHE A 425 -19.31 -0.01 -29.93
C PHE A 425 -19.35 1.50 -30.25
N LEU A 426 -20.01 2.30 -29.40
CA LEU A 426 -20.15 3.74 -29.59
C LEU A 426 -18.92 4.56 -29.15
N PHE A 427 -18.34 4.21 -28.00
CA PHE A 427 -17.28 4.98 -27.32
C PHE A 427 -15.95 4.24 -27.19
N GLY A 428 -15.86 2.99 -27.67
CA GLY A 428 -14.70 2.14 -27.53
C GLY A 428 -14.61 1.47 -26.15
N SER A 429 -13.50 0.78 -25.90
CA SER A 429 -13.20 0.21 -24.58
C SER A 429 -13.04 1.26 -23.47
N ARG A 430 -13.02 2.56 -23.82
CA ARG A 430 -12.95 3.70 -22.90
C ARG A 430 -14.04 3.67 -21.84
N GLN A 431 -15.26 3.28 -22.21
CA GLN A 431 -16.39 3.28 -21.30
C GLN A 431 -16.13 2.35 -20.09
N VAL A 432 -15.48 1.19 -20.31
CA VAL A 432 -15.08 0.28 -19.23
C VAL A 432 -13.71 0.63 -18.70
N CYS A 433 -12.67 0.43 -19.51
CA CYS A 433 -11.28 0.41 -19.05
C CYS A 433 -10.77 1.78 -18.61
N SER A 434 -11.50 2.86 -18.86
CA SER A 434 -11.07 4.23 -18.56
C SER A 434 -12.08 5.00 -17.70
N LEU A 435 -13.28 4.44 -17.45
CA LEU A 435 -14.35 5.11 -16.70
C LEU A 435 -15.01 4.19 -15.65
N THR A 436 -15.68 3.10 -16.04
CA THR A 436 -16.45 2.29 -15.06
C THR A 436 -15.62 1.23 -14.32
N CYS A 437 -14.49 0.81 -14.86
CA CYS A 437 -13.67 -0.23 -14.24
C CYS A 437 -12.94 0.32 -13.02
N SER A 438 -13.04 -0.36 -11.88
CA SER A 438 -12.28 -0.04 -10.67
C SER A 438 -10.76 -0.02 -10.94
N ALA A 439 -10.29 -0.85 -11.87
CA ALA A 439 -8.91 -0.81 -12.32
C ALA A 439 -8.51 0.55 -12.88
N ALA A 440 -9.39 1.18 -13.67
CA ALA A 440 -9.10 2.47 -14.27
C ALA A 440 -8.74 3.50 -13.19
N TYR A 441 -9.44 3.45 -12.05
CA TYR A 441 -9.21 4.33 -10.91
C TYR A 441 -7.81 4.17 -10.32
N MET A 442 -7.38 2.92 -10.11
CA MET A 442 -6.11 2.62 -9.45
C MET A 442 -4.89 2.95 -10.31
N TRP A 443 -4.97 2.72 -11.63
CA TRP A 443 -3.82 2.91 -12.53
C TRP A 443 -3.65 4.35 -13.04
N GLN A 444 -4.64 5.22 -12.82
CA GLN A 444 -4.61 6.57 -13.35
C GLN A 444 -4.14 7.61 -12.35
N GLY A 445 -3.88 7.28 -11.09
CA GLY A 445 -3.30 8.22 -10.12
C GLY A 445 -1.92 8.73 -10.55
N THR A 446 -1.50 9.87 -10.00
CA THR A 446 -0.20 10.52 -10.30
C THR A 446 1.01 9.57 -10.26
N PHE A 447 1.26 8.90 -9.13
CA PHE A 447 2.40 7.99 -8.97
C PHE A 447 2.36 6.83 -9.97
N TYR A 448 1.22 6.16 -10.10
CA TYR A 448 1.05 5.03 -11.02
C TYR A 448 1.20 5.45 -12.48
N ASP A 449 0.79 6.67 -12.82
CA ASP A 449 0.97 7.22 -14.16
C ASP A 449 2.45 7.30 -14.56
N ASP A 450 3.33 7.63 -13.62
CA ASP A 450 4.77 7.72 -13.88
C ASP A 450 5.42 6.37 -14.21
N LEU A 451 4.83 5.26 -13.76
CA LEU A 451 5.36 3.92 -14.01
C LEU A 451 5.42 3.60 -15.51
N LYS A 452 4.64 4.27 -16.35
CA LYS A 452 4.75 4.13 -17.81
C LYS A 452 6.12 4.54 -18.35
N GLN A 453 6.86 5.40 -17.64
CA GLN A 453 8.20 5.86 -18.02
C GLN A 453 9.28 4.79 -17.80
N ILE A 454 9.06 3.82 -16.89
CA ILE A 454 10.03 2.74 -16.59
C ILE A 454 10.36 1.94 -17.86
N ARG A 455 9.35 1.67 -18.69
CA ARG A 455 9.51 0.95 -19.98
C ARG A 455 10.44 1.66 -20.97
N PHE A 456 10.73 2.95 -20.78
CA PHE A 456 11.54 3.76 -21.67
C PHE A 456 12.90 4.19 -21.07
N ASN A 457 13.06 4.13 -19.74
CA ASN A 457 14.23 4.67 -19.04
C ASN A 457 15.28 3.63 -18.63
N ALA A 458 14.91 2.35 -18.48
CA ALA A 458 15.87 1.31 -18.14
C ALA A 458 16.43 0.63 -19.40
N GLY A 459 17.72 0.30 -19.42
CA GLY A 459 18.36 -0.61 -20.39
C GLY A 459 17.75 -2.03 -20.44
N ASN A 460 16.59 -2.23 -19.83
CA ASN A 460 15.78 -3.43 -19.83
C ASN A 460 14.96 -3.54 -21.13
N ARG A 461 15.54 -4.27 -22.08
CA ARG A 461 14.83 -5.01 -23.14
C ARG A 461 13.95 -6.13 -22.56
N GLN A 462 13.23 -5.92 -21.45
CA GLN A 462 12.82 -7.05 -20.61
C GLN A 462 11.70 -7.93 -21.18
N VAL A 463 10.93 -7.48 -22.17
CA VAL A 463 10.15 -8.40 -23.01
C VAL A 463 10.05 -7.87 -24.44
N PRO A 464 10.47 -8.64 -25.46
CA PRO A 464 10.22 -8.27 -26.85
C PRO A 464 8.72 -8.11 -27.08
N ARG A 465 8.27 -7.00 -27.69
CA ARG A 465 6.83 -6.72 -27.92
C ARG A 465 6.08 -7.86 -28.63
N GLY A 466 6.78 -8.63 -29.48
CA GLY A 466 6.22 -9.81 -30.13
C GLY A 466 5.81 -10.91 -29.15
N VAL A 467 6.53 -11.08 -28.04
CA VAL A 467 6.20 -12.06 -26.98
C VAL A 467 4.97 -11.61 -26.20
N ILE A 468 4.91 -10.34 -25.77
CA ILE A 468 3.72 -9.80 -25.09
C ILE A 468 2.47 -9.98 -25.94
N ARG A 469 2.57 -9.68 -27.24
CA ARG A 469 1.44 -9.86 -28.17
C ARG A 469 1.02 -11.32 -28.31
N LYS A 470 1.97 -12.26 -28.41
CA LYS A 470 1.66 -13.71 -28.43
C LYS A 470 0.97 -14.17 -27.14
N ILE A 471 1.44 -13.71 -25.99
CA ILE A 471 0.82 -13.99 -24.68
C ILE A 471 -0.60 -13.42 -24.63
N HIS A 472 -0.76 -12.17 -25.07
CA HIS A 472 -2.06 -11.50 -25.14
C HIS A 472 -3.06 -12.26 -26.00
N ASP A 473 -2.65 -12.60 -27.23
CA ASP A 473 -3.51 -13.32 -28.17
C ASP A 473 -3.86 -14.71 -27.59
N ALA A 474 -2.91 -15.44 -27.00
CA ALA A 474 -3.13 -16.75 -26.38
C ALA A 474 -4.05 -16.71 -25.15
N LEU A 475 -3.92 -15.69 -24.30
CA LEU A 475 -4.77 -15.54 -23.11
C LEU A 475 -6.19 -15.17 -23.49
N ILE A 476 -6.40 -14.26 -24.45
CA ILE A 476 -7.75 -13.92 -24.91
C ILE A 476 -8.44 -15.13 -25.56
N THR A 477 -7.73 -15.87 -26.42
CA THR A 477 -8.30 -17.02 -27.12
C THR A 477 -8.62 -18.18 -26.17
N SER A 478 -7.96 -18.28 -25.01
CA SER A 478 -8.25 -19.32 -24.01
C SER A 478 -9.31 -18.89 -22.99
N ILE A 479 -9.22 -17.67 -22.45
CA ILE A 479 -10.11 -17.20 -21.39
C ILE A 479 -11.55 -16.99 -21.87
N MET A 480 -11.75 -16.51 -23.09
CA MET A 480 -13.10 -16.24 -23.60
C MET A 480 -13.96 -17.51 -23.74
N PRO A 481 -13.49 -18.59 -24.41
CA PRO A 481 -14.22 -19.85 -24.44
C PRO A 481 -14.38 -20.48 -23.06
N LEU A 482 -13.35 -20.40 -22.21
CA LEU A 482 -13.41 -20.93 -20.85
C LEU A 482 -14.50 -20.24 -20.02
N LEU A 483 -14.62 -18.92 -20.10
CA LEU A 483 -15.67 -18.16 -19.43
C LEU A 483 -17.07 -18.61 -19.87
N ILE A 484 -17.28 -18.81 -21.17
CA ILE A 484 -18.56 -19.27 -21.72
C ILE A 484 -18.87 -20.69 -21.21
N ALA A 485 -17.88 -21.59 -21.25
CA ALA A 485 -18.04 -22.96 -20.78
C ALA A 485 -18.41 -23.01 -19.28
N LEU A 486 -17.69 -22.25 -18.44
CA LEU A 486 -17.98 -22.18 -17.00
C LEU A 486 -19.32 -21.52 -16.70
N ALA A 487 -19.73 -20.51 -17.47
CA ALA A 487 -21.05 -19.91 -17.34
C ALA A 487 -22.18 -20.91 -17.65
N VAL A 488 -22.02 -21.73 -18.70
CA VAL A 488 -22.98 -22.79 -19.04
C VAL A 488 -23.02 -23.85 -17.93
N ILE A 489 -21.87 -24.29 -17.42
CA ILE A 489 -21.79 -25.26 -16.32
C ILE A 489 -22.48 -24.71 -15.07
N SER A 490 -22.18 -23.47 -14.68
CA SER A 490 -22.81 -22.80 -13.54
C SER A 490 -24.34 -22.73 -13.69
N TYR A 491 -24.84 -22.38 -14.88
CA TYR A 491 -26.28 -22.36 -15.15
C TYR A 491 -26.93 -23.75 -15.04
N MET A 492 -26.27 -24.79 -15.58
CA MET A 492 -26.75 -26.17 -15.51
C MET A 492 -26.75 -26.73 -14.07
N ASP A 493 -25.78 -26.31 -13.26
CA ASP A 493 -25.70 -26.65 -11.84
C ASP A 493 -26.86 -26.02 -11.05
N GLN A 494 -27.10 -24.72 -11.24
CA GLN A 494 -28.21 -24.01 -10.58
C GLN A 494 -29.60 -24.52 -10.99
N THR A 495 -29.72 -25.10 -12.18
CA THR A 495 -30.97 -25.74 -12.67
C THR A 495 -31.06 -27.22 -12.28
N LYS A 496 -30.11 -27.75 -11.50
CA LYS A 496 -30.01 -29.14 -11.02
C LYS A 496 -29.88 -30.19 -12.12
N TYR A 497 -29.47 -29.81 -13.34
CA TYR A 497 -29.13 -30.75 -14.40
C TYR A 497 -27.74 -31.35 -14.22
N LEU A 498 -26.85 -30.63 -13.55
CA LEU A 498 -25.52 -31.06 -13.13
C LEU A 498 -25.33 -30.75 -11.64
N ASN A 499 -24.39 -31.44 -10.98
CA ASN A 499 -23.93 -31.13 -9.62
C ASN A 499 -22.40 -31.00 -9.66
N VAL A 500 -21.91 -29.99 -10.38
CA VAL A 500 -20.49 -29.75 -10.61
C VAL A 500 -20.06 -28.55 -9.78
N THR A 501 -19.61 -28.82 -8.57
CA THR A 501 -18.96 -27.83 -7.69
C THR A 501 -17.46 -28.07 -7.65
N ALA A 502 -16.66 -27.03 -7.82
CA ALA A 502 -15.22 -27.08 -7.61
C ALA A 502 -14.96 -26.89 -6.11
N TRP A 503 -14.80 -28.00 -5.36
CA TRP A 503 -14.54 -27.99 -3.92
C TRP A 503 -15.58 -27.21 -3.08
N GLY A 504 -16.85 -27.32 -3.47
CA GLY A 504 -17.96 -26.64 -2.78
C GLY A 504 -18.24 -25.22 -3.29
N VAL A 505 -17.43 -24.69 -4.20
CA VAL A 505 -17.66 -23.38 -4.85
C VAL A 505 -18.06 -23.57 -6.31
N ASP A 506 -18.94 -22.68 -6.78
CA ASP A 506 -19.35 -22.62 -8.17
C ASP A 506 -18.14 -22.30 -9.07
N PRO A 507 -17.90 -23.05 -10.16
CA PRO A 507 -16.73 -22.86 -11.03
C PRO A 507 -16.59 -21.46 -11.63
N LEU A 508 -17.71 -20.76 -11.88
CA LEU A 508 -17.70 -19.39 -12.40
C LEU A 508 -17.26 -18.39 -11.32
N VAL A 509 -17.73 -18.58 -10.09
CA VAL A 509 -17.31 -17.79 -8.92
C VAL A 509 -15.83 -18.00 -8.65
N LEU A 510 -15.34 -19.25 -8.72
CA LEU A 510 -13.92 -19.55 -8.55
C LEU A 510 -13.04 -18.83 -9.59
N LEU A 511 -13.46 -18.79 -10.87
CA LEU A 511 -12.76 -18.03 -11.91
C LEU A 511 -12.69 -16.53 -11.56
N TYR A 512 -13.79 -15.97 -11.03
CA TYR A 512 -13.84 -14.58 -10.58
C TYR A 512 -12.87 -14.32 -9.43
N LEU A 513 -12.87 -15.16 -8.38
CA LEU A 513 -11.96 -15.04 -7.23
C LEU A 513 -10.49 -15.11 -7.68
N ILE A 514 -10.15 -16.05 -8.56
CA ILE A 514 -8.79 -16.15 -9.10
C ILE A 514 -8.43 -14.90 -9.92
N SER A 515 -9.31 -14.47 -10.83
CA SER A 515 -9.01 -13.37 -11.76
C SER A 515 -8.94 -12.02 -11.07
N PHE A 516 -9.94 -11.69 -10.25
CA PHE A 516 -10.11 -10.36 -9.66
C PHE A 516 -9.79 -10.31 -8.17
N GLY A 517 -9.92 -11.40 -7.43
CA GLY A 517 -9.53 -11.48 -6.02
C GLY A 517 -8.02 -11.69 -5.81
N VAL A 518 -7.34 -12.36 -6.75
CA VAL A 518 -5.90 -12.69 -6.62
C VAL A 518 -5.05 -12.11 -7.75
N ILE A 519 -5.23 -12.59 -8.98
CA ILE A 519 -4.38 -12.23 -10.12
C ILE A 519 -4.37 -10.71 -10.31
N TRP A 520 -5.52 -10.05 -10.17
CA TRP A 520 -5.60 -8.62 -10.36
C TRP A 520 -4.63 -7.85 -9.46
N TYR A 521 -4.68 -8.13 -8.16
CA TYR A 521 -3.88 -7.42 -7.17
C TYR A 521 -2.40 -7.80 -7.23
N VAL A 522 -2.08 -9.07 -7.54
CA VAL A 522 -0.70 -9.49 -7.82
C VAL A 522 -0.15 -8.68 -9.00
N MET A 523 -0.93 -8.55 -10.07
CA MET A 523 -0.55 -7.77 -11.25
C MET A 523 -0.44 -6.28 -10.93
N PHE A 524 -1.30 -5.74 -10.06
CA PHE A 524 -1.23 -4.35 -9.59
C PHE A 524 0.04 -4.07 -8.79
N ALA A 525 0.38 -4.93 -7.83
CA ALA A 525 1.62 -4.82 -7.05
C ALA A 525 2.88 -4.93 -7.93
N LEU A 526 2.84 -5.77 -8.96
CA LEU A 526 3.92 -5.94 -9.94
C LEU A 526 3.90 -4.90 -11.09
N SER A 527 3.10 -3.84 -10.95
CA SER A 527 3.03 -2.72 -11.90
C SER A 527 4.39 -2.14 -12.35
N PRO A 528 5.43 -2.03 -11.50
CA PRO A 528 6.69 -1.45 -11.94
C PRO A 528 7.46 -2.38 -12.89
N LEU A 529 7.18 -3.68 -12.86
CA LEU A 529 7.81 -4.69 -13.71
C LEU A 529 6.98 -4.96 -14.98
N LEU A 530 5.66 -5.09 -14.81
CA LEU A 530 4.75 -5.47 -15.89
C LEU A 530 4.19 -4.25 -16.65
N GLY A 531 4.36 -3.04 -16.10
CA GLY A 531 3.80 -1.79 -16.59
C GLY A 531 2.31 -1.62 -16.28
N THR A 532 1.79 -0.44 -16.60
CA THR A 532 0.40 -0.10 -16.31
C THR A 532 -0.60 -0.73 -17.27
N TYR A 533 -1.84 -0.91 -16.81
CA TYR A 533 -2.89 -1.58 -17.57
C TYR A 533 -2.46 -2.95 -18.09
N ASN A 534 -1.77 -3.73 -17.25
CA ASN A 534 -1.32 -5.07 -17.60
C ASN A 534 -2.49 -6.03 -17.88
N CYS A 535 -3.66 -5.84 -17.27
CA CYS A 535 -4.89 -6.56 -17.58
C CYS A 535 -5.27 -6.47 -19.07
N VAL A 536 -5.05 -5.31 -19.68
CA VAL A 536 -5.28 -5.06 -21.11
C VAL A 536 -4.09 -5.51 -21.95
N THR A 537 -2.88 -5.20 -21.50
CA THR A 537 -1.65 -5.48 -22.25
C THR A 537 -1.40 -6.99 -22.40
N TYR A 538 -1.74 -7.78 -21.38
CA TYR A 538 -1.60 -9.23 -21.37
C TYR A 538 -2.94 -9.95 -21.64
N GLY A 539 -4.07 -9.26 -21.64
CA GLY A 539 -5.37 -9.84 -22.04
C GLY A 539 -5.95 -10.91 -21.11
N TRP A 540 -5.55 -10.95 -19.84
CA TRP A 540 -6.15 -11.89 -18.88
C TRP A 540 -7.49 -11.42 -18.31
N CYS A 541 -7.79 -10.11 -18.39
CA CYS A 541 -9.08 -9.59 -17.94
C CYS A 541 -10.15 -9.86 -18.99
N HIS A 542 -11.01 -10.84 -18.71
CA HIS A 542 -12.09 -11.23 -19.61
C HIS A 542 -13.10 -10.09 -19.85
N TRP A 543 -13.45 -9.33 -18.80
CA TRP A 543 -14.34 -8.18 -18.94
C TRP A 543 -13.77 -7.10 -19.87
N GLY A 544 -12.47 -6.81 -19.74
CA GLY A 544 -11.75 -5.90 -20.63
C GLY A 544 -11.67 -6.41 -22.05
N ALA A 545 -11.35 -7.69 -22.25
CA ALA A 545 -11.20 -8.27 -23.58
C ALA A 545 -12.51 -8.26 -24.39
N PHE A 546 -13.67 -8.47 -23.76
CA PHE A 546 -14.98 -8.33 -24.42
C PHE A 546 -15.17 -6.91 -24.97
N ASN A 547 -14.99 -5.91 -24.11
CA ASN A 547 -15.17 -4.50 -24.47
C ASN A 547 -14.13 -3.99 -25.48
N GLN A 548 -12.91 -4.55 -25.46
CA GLN A 548 -11.87 -4.25 -26.45
C GLN A 548 -12.20 -4.82 -27.83
N LEU A 549 -12.74 -6.05 -27.89
CA LEU A 549 -13.14 -6.69 -29.14
C LEU A 549 -14.28 -5.90 -29.79
N ILE A 550 -15.33 -5.58 -29.02
CA ILE A 550 -16.47 -4.78 -29.51
C ILE A 550 -16.03 -3.35 -29.85
N GLY A 551 -15.21 -2.72 -29.00
CA GLY A 551 -14.69 -1.37 -29.25
C GLY A 551 -13.82 -1.26 -30.50
N ARG A 552 -13.09 -2.33 -30.86
CA ARG A 552 -12.34 -2.39 -32.12
C ARG A 552 -13.25 -2.48 -33.34
N LEU A 553 -14.45 -3.05 -33.22
CA LEU A 553 -15.45 -3.04 -34.30
C LEU A 553 -16.19 -1.70 -34.38
N GLY A 554 -16.31 -1.00 -33.26
CA GLY A 554 -17.03 0.26 -33.10
C GLY A 554 -16.46 1.51 -33.76
N PHE A 555 -17.05 2.67 -33.45
CA PHE A 555 -16.69 3.97 -34.02
C PHE A 555 -15.42 4.58 -33.45
N PHE A 556 -14.97 4.11 -32.29
CA PHE A 556 -13.87 4.71 -31.55
C PHE A 556 -12.53 4.57 -32.28
N LYS A 557 -11.85 5.69 -32.49
CA LYS A 557 -10.48 5.77 -33.02
C LYS A 557 -9.81 7.07 -32.58
N LEU A 558 -8.48 7.10 -32.62
CA LEU A 558 -7.73 8.35 -32.51
C LEU A 558 -7.47 8.88 -33.92
N VAL A 559 -7.66 10.17 -34.16
CA VAL A 559 -7.47 10.79 -35.47
C VAL A 559 -6.40 11.87 -35.35
N ALA A 560 -5.48 11.93 -36.31
CA ALA A 560 -4.56 13.05 -36.44
C ALA A 560 -5.23 14.13 -37.31
N ARG A 561 -5.34 15.36 -36.81
CA ARG A 561 -5.93 16.49 -37.56
C ARG A 561 -5.13 16.77 -38.82
N ASN A 562 -3.80 16.74 -38.72
CA ASN A 562 -2.86 16.91 -39.83
C ASN A 562 -1.75 15.84 -39.79
N PRO A 563 -1.73 14.86 -40.71
CA PRO A 563 -0.68 13.85 -40.77
C PRO A 563 0.74 14.43 -40.92
N ASN A 564 0.90 15.57 -41.60
CA ASN A 564 2.21 16.19 -41.82
C ASN A 564 2.86 16.69 -40.52
N ALA A 565 2.05 17.15 -39.55
CA ALA A 565 2.53 17.52 -38.23
C ALA A 565 3.06 16.30 -37.44
N CYS A 566 2.56 15.09 -37.72
CA CYS A 566 3.11 13.87 -37.14
C CYS A 566 4.45 13.46 -37.77
N ILE A 567 4.68 13.77 -39.05
CA ILE A 567 5.96 13.50 -39.74
C ILE A 567 7.07 14.39 -39.19
N SER A 568 6.79 15.68 -38.97
CA SER A 568 7.75 16.65 -38.45
C SER A 568 8.00 16.54 -36.94
N CYS A 569 7.12 15.83 -36.20
CA CYS A 569 7.25 15.65 -34.77
C CYS A 569 8.43 14.73 -34.39
N LYS A 570 9.51 15.33 -33.87
CA LYS A 570 10.71 14.61 -33.41
C LYS A 570 10.51 13.92 -32.07
N SER A 571 9.78 14.55 -31.13
CA SER A 571 9.67 14.06 -29.75
C SER A 571 8.79 12.81 -29.63
N LYS A 572 7.69 12.75 -30.40
CA LYS A 572 6.71 11.65 -30.38
C LYS A 572 6.23 11.31 -28.96
N ASP A 573 6.02 12.33 -28.14
CA ASP A 573 5.68 12.21 -26.71
C ASP A 573 4.41 11.39 -26.45
N CYS A 574 3.48 11.36 -27.43
CA CYS A 574 2.29 10.53 -27.39
C CYS A 574 2.57 9.02 -27.17
N ILE A 575 3.75 8.52 -27.57
CA ILE A 575 4.17 7.14 -27.31
C ILE A 575 4.48 6.94 -25.82
N ARG A 576 5.28 7.86 -25.24
CA ARG A 576 5.71 7.78 -23.84
C ARG A 576 4.55 8.00 -22.88
N ALA A 577 3.59 8.83 -23.28
CA ALA A 577 2.36 9.08 -22.53
C ALA A 577 1.35 7.92 -22.58
N CYS A 578 1.55 6.89 -23.41
CA CYS A 578 0.56 5.81 -23.52
C CYS A 578 0.73 4.78 -22.40
N PRO A 579 -0.26 4.60 -21.50
CA PRO A 579 -0.12 3.67 -20.38
C PRO A 579 -0.05 2.20 -20.83
N THR A 580 -0.77 1.82 -21.89
CA THR A 580 -0.70 0.46 -22.46
C THR A 580 0.52 0.24 -23.37
N GLY A 581 1.36 1.25 -23.60
CA GLY A 581 2.59 1.12 -24.40
C GLY A 581 2.38 1.03 -25.91
N ASN A 582 1.31 1.62 -26.44
CA ASN A 582 0.98 1.61 -27.87
C ASN A 582 1.91 2.50 -28.73
N SER A 583 3.10 2.00 -29.01
CA SER A 583 4.14 2.72 -29.76
C SER A 583 3.91 2.89 -31.27
N SER A 584 2.99 2.14 -31.88
CA SER A 584 2.72 2.21 -33.33
C SER A 584 1.80 3.37 -33.74
N MET A 585 1.40 4.22 -32.77
CA MET A 585 0.52 5.36 -32.98
C MET A 585 1.05 6.32 -34.07
N PRO A 586 2.28 6.86 -34.00
CA PRO A 586 2.74 7.82 -35.00
C PRO A 586 2.80 7.26 -36.42
N GLY A 587 3.26 6.01 -36.57
CA GLY A 587 3.29 5.35 -37.89
C GLY A 587 1.89 5.18 -38.49
N SER A 588 0.88 4.91 -37.66
CA SER A 588 -0.50 4.78 -38.13
C SER A 588 -1.13 6.13 -38.47
N PHE A 589 -0.84 7.18 -37.70
CA PHE A 589 -1.28 8.54 -38.02
C PHE A 589 -0.71 9.02 -39.36
N ILE A 590 0.57 8.74 -39.63
CA ILE A 590 1.21 9.10 -40.91
C ILE A 590 0.63 8.29 -42.07
N ALA A 591 0.47 6.98 -41.90
CA ALA A 591 0.04 6.11 -43.00
C ALA A 591 -1.47 6.15 -43.30
N LYS A 592 -2.31 6.34 -42.27
CA LYS A 592 -3.77 6.19 -42.38
C LYS A 592 -4.55 7.43 -41.94
N GLY A 593 -3.91 8.40 -41.29
CA GLY A 593 -4.58 9.53 -40.64
C GLY A 593 -5.28 9.18 -39.32
N TYR A 594 -5.37 7.90 -38.95
CA TYR A 594 -6.01 7.44 -37.72
C TYR A 594 -5.29 6.24 -37.10
N TYR A 595 -5.50 6.04 -35.80
CA TYR A 595 -5.02 4.92 -35.03
C TYR A 595 -6.19 4.18 -34.37
N LYS A 596 -6.20 2.85 -34.52
CA LYS A 596 -7.17 1.95 -33.89
C LYS A 596 -6.44 0.70 -33.43
N SER A 597 -6.59 0.34 -32.15
CA SER A 597 -6.00 -0.86 -31.57
C SER A 597 -6.94 -1.47 -30.53
N ILE A 598 -6.90 -2.79 -30.39
CA ILE A 598 -7.64 -3.53 -29.35
C ILE A 598 -7.14 -3.16 -27.95
N THR A 599 -5.84 -2.88 -27.81
CA THR A 599 -5.18 -2.48 -26.56
C THR A 599 -5.31 -0.98 -26.25
N CYS A 600 -6.02 -0.21 -27.06
CA CYS A 600 -6.27 1.21 -26.78
C CYS A 600 -7.45 1.31 -25.82
N VAL A 601 -7.22 1.86 -24.62
CA VAL A 601 -8.25 2.04 -23.57
C VAL A 601 -8.86 3.44 -23.53
N GLY A 602 -8.41 4.35 -24.40
CA GLY A 602 -8.97 5.70 -24.49
C GLY A 602 -8.80 6.57 -23.23
N VAL A 603 -7.67 6.49 -22.52
CA VAL A 603 -7.37 7.39 -21.37
C VAL A 603 -7.23 8.85 -21.81
N GLY A 604 -6.61 9.09 -22.98
CA GLY A 604 -6.45 10.44 -23.54
C GLY A 604 -5.16 11.17 -23.22
N GLU A 605 -4.22 10.53 -22.55
CA GLU A 605 -2.92 11.14 -22.26
C GLU A 605 -2.08 11.39 -23.52
N CYS A 606 -2.27 10.58 -24.57
CA CYS A 606 -1.61 10.83 -25.86
C CYS A 606 -2.14 12.10 -26.56
N VAL A 607 -3.38 12.52 -26.27
CA VAL A 607 -3.96 13.77 -26.74
C VAL A 607 -3.31 14.93 -25.99
N GLU A 608 -3.25 14.86 -24.66
CA GLU A 608 -2.65 15.90 -23.82
C GLU A 608 -1.14 16.06 -24.04
N ALA A 609 -0.43 14.96 -24.26
CA ALA A 609 1.02 14.96 -24.48
C ALA A 609 1.42 15.40 -25.88
N CYS A 610 0.47 15.61 -26.80
CA CYS A 610 0.80 16.04 -28.16
C CYS A 610 1.24 17.51 -28.16
N PRO A 611 2.50 17.84 -28.50
CA PRO A 611 2.98 19.23 -28.45
C PRO A 611 2.30 20.14 -29.49
N TYR A 612 1.66 19.57 -30.50
CA TYR A 612 0.98 20.28 -31.59
C TYR A 612 -0.55 20.26 -31.49
N ASP A 613 -1.13 19.73 -30.39
CA ASP A 613 -2.59 19.50 -30.25
C ASP A 613 -3.22 18.84 -31.50
N ASN A 614 -2.49 17.88 -32.07
CA ASN A 614 -2.81 17.31 -33.38
C ASN A 614 -3.61 15.99 -33.28
N ILE A 615 -3.75 15.41 -32.10
CA ILE A 615 -4.43 14.13 -31.89
C ILE A 615 -5.78 14.42 -31.26
N GLU A 616 -6.85 13.84 -31.80
CA GLU A 616 -8.19 13.95 -31.24
C GLU A 616 -8.84 12.59 -31.07
N MET A 617 -9.72 12.49 -30.07
CA MET A 617 -10.59 11.32 -29.92
C MET A 617 -11.77 11.42 -30.88
N TRP A 618 -12.01 10.35 -31.63
CA TRP A 618 -13.15 10.22 -32.51
C TRP A 618 -14.08 9.13 -31.99
N ASP A 619 -15.30 9.52 -31.64
CA ASP A 619 -16.35 8.63 -31.15
C ASP A 619 -17.71 8.91 -31.85
N VAL A 620 -18.80 8.32 -31.34
CA VAL A 620 -20.15 8.57 -31.86
C VAL A 620 -20.53 10.05 -31.82
N ARG A 621 -20.12 10.83 -30.81
CA ARG A 621 -20.50 12.25 -30.64
C ARG A 621 -19.99 13.07 -31.81
N ARG A 622 -18.73 12.84 -32.21
CA ARG A 622 -18.15 13.50 -33.39
C ARG A 622 -18.81 13.05 -34.69
N SER A 623 -19.10 11.75 -34.80
CA SER A 623 -19.76 11.17 -35.97
C SER A 623 -21.18 11.75 -36.17
N LEU A 624 -21.90 11.99 -35.07
CA LEU A 624 -23.21 12.66 -35.07
C LEU A 624 -23.08 14.16 -35.38
N ARG A 625 -22.11 14.86 -34.78
CA ARG A 625 -21.88 16.30 -35.02
C ARG A 625 -21.59 16.63 -36.49
N LEU A 626 -20.95 15.72 -37.22
CA LEU A 626 -20.69 15.90 -38.65
C LEU A 626 -21.90 15.60 -39.54
N ARG A 627 -22.84 14.77 -39.06
CA ARG A 627 -24.07 14.42 -39.80
C ARG A 627 -25.25 15.33 -39.48
N LEU A 628 -25.23 16.03 -38.34
CA LEU A 628 -26.27 16.96 -37.89
C LEU A 628 -25.69 18.38 -37.76
N PRO A 629 -25.68 19.17 -38.85
CA PRO A 629 -25.08 20.52 -38.86
C PRO A 629 -25.78 21.56 -37.98
N MET A 630 -26.91 21.24 -37.33
CA MET A 630 -27.67 22.19 -36.51
C MET A 630 -27.10 22.48 -35.11
N LEU A 631 -26.10 21.74 -34.62
CA LEU A 631 -25.50 21.98 -33.29
C LEU A 631 -24.28 22.93 -33.31
N LYS A 632 -24.10 23.70 -34.38
CA LYS A 632 -22.90 24.54 -34.58
C LYS A 632 -22.93 25.90 -33.87
N SER A 633 -23.99 26.26 -33.12
CA SER A 633 -24.16 27.64 -32.62
C SER A 633 -23.80 27.91 -31.15
N THR A 634 -23.37 26.95 -30.33
CA THR A 634 -23.17 27.23 -28.89
C THR A 634 -21.95 26.54 -28.27
N SER A 635 -20.74 26.80 -28.76
CA SER A 635 -19.52 26.80 -27.93
C SER A 635 -18.31 27.33 -28.72
N SER A 636 -18.30 28.63 -28.98
CA SER A 636 -17.06 29.38 -29.24
C SER A 636 -16.96 30.44 -28.16
N THR A 637 -16.39 30.06 -27.02
CA THR A 637 -15.68 30.91 -26.06
C THR A 637 -14.91 30.00 -25.13
#